data_AF-A0A433VHR0-F1
#
_entry.id   AF-A0A433VHR0-F1
#
_cell.length_a   1.000
_cell.length_b   1.000
_cell.length_c   1.000
_cell.angle_alpha   90.00
_cell.angle_beta   90.00
_cell.angle_gamma   90.00
#
_symmetry.space_group_name_H-M   'P 1'
#
loop_
_entity.id
_entity.type
_entity.pdbx_description
1 polymer ?
#
loop_
_entity_poly.entity_id
_entity_poly.type
_entity_poly.pdbx_seq_one_letter_code
_entity_poly.pdbx_strand_id
1 'polypeptide(L)'
;MSESQPPLPKPQLEPSGITSEQYLEFTPEKLEFYDGYLGYGCQEQTAFQLAVLTNMGLIKALQHTKSSLWIEVLEYYLQEKLETINNEPEVKEAMFNRLNRALYDLRVVAEFLESENN
;
A
#
# COMPACT_ATOMS: atom_id res chain seq x y z
N MET A 1 7.51 23.95 -23.99
CA MET A 1 6.46 22.91 -24.12
C MET A 1 6.22 22.40 -22.72
N SER A 2 4.97 22.37 -22.26
CA SER A 2 4.65 21.85 -20.93
C SER A 2 4.79 20.33 -20.99
N GLU A 3 5.97 19.80 -20.72
CA GLU A 3 6.12 18.35 -20.53
C GLU A 3 5.39 18.01 -19.24
N SER A 4 4.16 17.51 -19.38
CA SER A 4 3.42 16.93 -18.27
C SER A 4 4.22 15.73 -17.78
N GLN A 5 4.57 15.72 -16.49
CA GLN A 5 5.20 14.57 -15.86
C GLN A 5 4.45 13.28 -16.21
N PRO A 6 5.16 12.16 -16.44
CA PRO A 6 4.51 10.90 -16.72
C PRO A 6 3.54 10.55 -15.58
N PRO A 7 2.40 9.90 -15.89
CA PRO A 7 1.44 9.55 -14.85
C PRO A 7 2.08 8.62 -13.82
N LEU A 8 1.66 8.76 -12.56
CA LEU A 8 2.12 7.85 -11.51
C LEU A 8 1.76 6.40 -11.86
N PRO A 9 2.69 5.44 -11.65
CA PRO A 9 2.40 4.02 -11.82
C PRO A 9 1.27 3.59 -10.88
N LYS A 10 0.47 2.62 -11.31
CA LYS A 10 -0.68 2.11 -10.54
C LYS A 10 -0.48 0.63 -10.27
N PRO A 11 -0.05 0.26 -9.04
CA PRO A 11 0.15 -1.14 -8.67
C PRO A 11 -1.10 -1.98 -8.93
N GLN A 12 -0.88 -3.21 -9.39
CA GLN A 12 -1.90 -4.22 -9.63
C GLN A 12 -1.65 -5.43 -8.73
N LEU A 13 -2.62 -6.35 -8.66
CA LEU A 13 -2.44 -7.60 -7.91
C LEU A 13 -1.23 -8.40 -8.42
N GLU A 14 -1.18 -8.58 -9.73
CA GLU A 14 -0.07 -9.23 -10.43
C GLU A 14 0.97 -8.20 -10.91
N PRO A 15 2.23 -8.62 -11.15
CA PRO A 15 3.25 -7.77 -11.75
C PRO A 15 2.79 -7.14 -13.08
N SER A 16 3.14 -5.86 -13.28
CA SER A 16 2.91 -5.16 -14.54
C SER A 16 4.06 -4.22 -14.86
N GLY A 17 4.38 -4.05 -16.15
CA GLY A 17 5.48 -3.18 -16.56
C GLY A 17 5.15 -1.70 -16.40
N ILE A 18 6.17 -0.90 -16.09
CA ILE A 18 6.16 0.56 -16.23
C ILE A 18 6.68 0.98 -17.61
N THR A 19 6.36 2.18 -18.08
CA THR A 19 6.89 2.69 -19.35
C THR A 19 8.36 3.11 -19.23
N SER A 20 9.06 3.24 -20.35
CA SER A 20 10.45 3.72 -20.37
C SER A 20 10.57 5.13 -19.79
N GLU A 21 9.58 5.99 -20.03
CA GLU A 21 9.53 7.35 -19.48
C GLU A 21 9.35 7.32 -17.97
N GLN A 22 8.47 6.45 -17.45
CA GLN A 22 8.31 6.23 -16.01
C GLN A 22 9.57 5.63 -15.38
N TYR A 23 10.27 4.74 -16.08
CA TYR A 23 11.54 4.20 -15.61
C TYR A 23 12.58 5.31 -15.47
N LEU A 24 12.75 6.15 -16.48
CA LEU A 24 13.74 7.24 -16.45
C LEU A 24 13.40 8.32 -15.42
N GLU A 25 12.11 8.65 -15.25
CA GLU A 25 11.66 9.68 -14.31
C GLU A 25 11.66 9.18 -12.87
N PHE A 26 11.19 7.95 -12.62
CA PHE A 26 10.92 7.45 -11.27
C PHE A 26 11.96 6.46 -10.75
N THR A 27 12.85 5.94 -11.60
CA THR A 27 13.93 5.03 -11.15
C THR A 27 15.25 5.80 -11.05
N PRO A 28 15.82 5.94 -9.85
CA PRO A 28 17.00 6.78 -9.66
C PRO A 28 18.26 6.11 -10.21
N GLU A 29 19.18 6.91 -10.76
CA GLU A 29 20.53 6.44 -11.11
C GLU A 29 21.35 6.09 -9.85
N LYS A 30 21.05 6.73 -8.71
CA LYS A 30 21.65 6.45 -7.39
C LYS A 30 20.57 6.54 -6.31
N LEU A 31 20.22 5.41 -5.71
CA LEU A 31 19.46 5.38 -4.47
C LEU A 31 20.30 6.03 -3.36
N GLU A 32 19.73 7.00 -2.66
CA GLU A 32 20.37 7.65 -1.52
C GLU A 32 19.75 7.14 -0.22
N PHE A 33 20.55 7.10 0.84
CA PHE A 33 20.06 6.77 2.17
C PHE A 33 19.80 8.06 2.94
N TYR A 34 18.54 8.34 3.26
CA TYR A 34 18.12 9.55 3.95
C TYR A 34 17.15 9.19 5.08
N ASP A 35 17.45 9.64 6.31
CA ASP A 35 16.65 9.40 7.52
C ASP A 35 16.27 7.93 7.77
N GLY A 36 17.14 6.98 7.37
CA GLY A 36 16.88 5.55 7.55
C GLY A 36 16.16 4.89 6.37
N TYR A 37 15.80 5.63 5.33
CA TYR A 37 15.05 5.16 4.18
C TYR A 37 15.89 5.23 2.90
N LEU A 38 15.71 4.23 2.03
CA LEU A 38 16.18 4.31 0.64
C LEU A 38 15.26 5.27 -0.11
N GLY A 39 15.80 6.42 -0.48
CA GLY A 39 15.08 7.51 -1.09
C GLY A 39 15.83 8.11 -2.26
N TYR A 40 15.19 9.10 -2.86
CA TYR A 40 15.73 9.94 -3.90
C TYR A 40 16.09 11.30 -3.28
N GLY A 41 17.24 11.87 -3.67
CA GLY A 41 17.66 13.22 -3.26
C GLY A 41 16.85 14.36 -3.90
N CYS A 42 15.83 14.03 -4.71
CA CYS A 42 14.85 14.97 -5.25
C CYS A 42 13.41 14.42 -5.10
N GLN A 43 12.42 15.19 -5.55
CA GLN A 43 11.22 15.51 -4.77
C GLN A 43 10.12 14.45 -4.57
N GLU A 44 10.10 13.26 -5.20
CA GLU A 44 8.92 12.36 -5.07
C GLU A 44 9.25 10.87 -4.84
N GLN A 45 9.50 10.51 -3.58
CA GLN A 45 9.68 9.11 -3.13
C GLN A 45 8.47 8.21 -3.47
N THR A 46 7.27 8.76 -3.45
CA THR A 46 6.03 8.04 -3.77
C THR A 46 6.04 7.45 -5.18
N ALA A 47 6.52 8.20 -6.17
CA ALA A 47 6.50 7.75 -7.55
C ALA A 47 7.43 6.53 -7.77
N PHE A 48 8.61 6.55 -7.16
CA PHE A 48 9.53 5.42 -7.13
C PHE A 48 8.91 4.19 -6.45
N GLN A 49 8.31 4.37 -5.26
CA GLN A 49 7.66 3.27 -4.53
C GLN A 49 6.53 2.63 -5.36
N LEU A 50 5.72 3.46 -6.03
CA LEU A 50 4.66 2.98 -6.93
C LEU A 50 5.22 2.26 -8.15
N ALA A 51 6.33 2.72 -8.73
CA ALA A 51 7.01 2.04 -9.83
C ALA A 51 7.50 0.65 -9.42
N VAL A 52 8.11 0.54 -8.24
CA VAL A 52 8.57 -0.73 -7.66
C VAL A 52 7.39 -1.67 -7.42
N LEU A 53 6.32 -1.19 -6.77
CA LEU A 53 5.13 -2.00 -6.50
C LEU A 53 4.39 -2.42 -7.78
N THR A 54 4.38 -1.56 -8.80
CA THR A 54 3.77 -1.88 -10.11
C THR A 54 4.51 -3.02 -10.80
N ASN A 55 5.84 -2.95 -10.84
CA ASN A 55 6.69 -4.03 -11.38
C ASN A 55 6.68 -5.30 -10.52
N MET A 56 6.50 -5.18 -9.21
CA MET A 56 6.50 -6.31 -8.29
C MET A 56 5.15 -7.05 -8.23
N GLY A 57 4.03 -6.32 -8.31
CA GLY A 57 2.70 -6.84 -8.01
C GLY A 57 2.42 -6.93 -6.50
N LEU A 58 1.19 -6.63 -6.09
CA LEU A 58 0.79 -6.61 -4.68
C LEU A 58 0.79 -8.01 -4.04
N ILE A 59 0.50 -9.08 -4.79
CA ILE A 59 0.54 -10.46 -4.26
C ILE A 59 1.97 -10.81 -3.81
N LYS A 60 2.95 -10.48 -4.66
CA LYS A 60 4.35 -10.74 -4.34
C LYS A 60 4.84 -9.87 -3.19
N ALA A 61 4.43 -8.60 -3.14
CA ALA A 61 4.71 -7.73 -2.00
C ALA A 61 4.13 -8.32 -0.69
N LEU A 62 2.90 -8.85 -0.76
CA LEU A 62 2.22 -9.45 0.38
C LEU A 62 2.93 -10.71 0.89
N GLN A 63 3.46 -11.55 -0.01
CA GLN A 63 4.22 -12.76 0.34
C GLN A 63 5.48 -12.49 1.18
N HIS A 64 6.02 -11.28 1.15
CA HIS A 64 7.22 -10.90 1.89
C HIS A 64 6.93 -10.32 3.27
N THR A 65 5.68 -10.33 3.73
CA THR A 65 5.27 -9.79 5.02
C THR A 65 4.19 -10.68 5.64
N LYS A 66 4.08 -10.66 6.97
CA LYS A 66 3.02 -11.39 7.67
C LYS A 66 1.64 -10.84 7.32
N SER A 67 0.65 -11.73 7.19
CA SER A 67 -0.74 -11.36 6.94
C SER A 67 -1.31 -10.51 8.08
N SER A 68 -0.88 -10.76 9.33
CA SER A 68 -1.22 -9.94 10.50
C SER A 68 -0.90 -8.44 10.30
N LEU A 69 0.29 -8.12 9.79
CA LEU A 69 0.69 -6.73 9.52
C LEU A 69 -0.15 -6.08 8.41
N TRP A 70 -0.53 -6.83 7.39
CA TRP A 70 -1.43 -6.31 6.35
C TRP A 70 -2.82 -5.99 6.90
N ILE A 71 -3.32 -6.81 7.82
CA ILE A 71 -4.61 -6.57 8.47
C ILE A 71 -4.55 -5.31 9.35
N GLU A 72 -3.46 -5.10 10.09
CA GLU A 72 -3.24 -3.88 10.88
C GLU A 72 -3.23 -2.62 9.99
N VAL A 73 -2.54 -2.66 8.85
CA VAL A 73 -2.52 -1.55 7.88
C VAL A 73 -3.92 -1.27 7.33
N LEU A 74 -4.67 -2.31 6.98
CA LEU A 74 -6.04 -2.18 6.49
C LEU A 74 -6.98 -1.59 7.56
N GLU A 75 -6.85 -2.02 8.80
CA GLU A 75 -7.60 -1.46 9.93
C GLU A 75 -7.35 0.04 10.06
N TYR A 76 -6.08 0.45 10.15
CA TYR A 76 -5.72 1.86 10.30
C TYR A 76 -6.28 2.71 9.15
N TYR A 77 -6.05 2.28 7.91
CA TYR A 77 -6.53 3.00 6.73
C TYR A 77 -8.06 3.13 6.69
N LEU A 78 -8.79 2.05 6.95
CA LEU A 78 -10.25 2.05 6.86
C LEU A 78 -10.89 2.81 8.02
N GLN A 79 -10.33 2.74 9.23
CA GLN A 79 -10.79 3.52 10.38
C GLN A 79 -10.62 5.02 10.10
N GLU A 80 -9.45 5.47 9.63
CA GLU A 80 -9.21 6.87 9.24
C GLU A 80 -10.21 7.34 8.17
N LYS A 81 -10.50 6.50 7.17
CA LYS A 81 -11.52 6.82 6.15
C LYS A 81 -12.92 6.92 6.73
N LEU A 82 -13.32 6.01 7.63
CA LEU A 82 -14.63 6.10 8.30
C LEU A 82 -14.74 7.33 9.20
N GLU A 83 -13.63 7.76 9.82
CA GLU A 83 -13.60 8.97 10.63
C GLU A 83 -13.85 10.23 9.79
N THR A 84 -13.27 10.30 8.60
CA THR A 84 -13.30 11.48 7.72
C THR A 84 -14.59 11.62 6.88
N ILE A 85 -15.37 10.55 6.71
CA ILE A 85 -16.62 10.61 5.95
C ILE A 85 -17.72 11.30 6.78
N ASN A 86 -18.41 12.25 6.14
CA ASN A 86 -19.55 12.95 6.74
C ASN A 86 -20.85 12.15 6.55
N ASN A 87 -21.22 11.36 7.54
CA ASN A 87 -22.44 10.55 7.58
C ASN A 87 -23.16 10.73 8.93
N GLU A 88 -24.42 10.28 9.01
CA GLU A 88 -25.15 10.21 10.27
C GLU A 88 -24.39 9.37 11.31
N PRO A 89 -24.35 9.79 12.60
CA PRO A 89 -23.59 9.10 13.64
C PRO A 89 -23.92 7.61 13.77
N GLU A 90 -25.20 7.26 13.69
CA GLU A 90 -25.69 5.87 13.80
C GLU A 90 -25.17 4.99 12.65
N VAL A 91 -25.11 5.54 11.43
CA VAL A 91 -24.58 4.83 10.25
C VAL A 91 -23.08 4.63 10.40
N LYS A 92 -22.36 5.65 10.87
CA LYS A 92 -20.91 5.58 11.12
C LYS A 92 -20.58 4.53 12.19
N GLU A 93 -21.31 4.52 13.30
CA GLU A 93 -21.17 3.50 14.36
C GLU A 93 -21.46 2.09 13.83
N ALA A 94 -22.53 1.91 13.06
CA ALA A 94 -22.84 0.63 12.45
C ALA A 94 -21.73 0.15 11.50
N MET A 95 -21.08 1.05 10.74
CA MET A 95 -19.95 0.70 9.88
C MET A 95 -18.71 0.33 10.69
N PHE A 96 -18.39 1.06 11.75
CA PHE A 96 -17.28 0.69 12.65
C PHE A 96 -17.47 -0.69 13.26
N ASN A 97 -18.68 -1.00 13.75
CA ASN A 97 -18.99 -2.31 14.31
C ASN A 97 -18.84 -3.44 13.27
N ARG A 98 -19.24 -3.19 12.02
CA ARG A 98 -19.04 -4.15 10.91
C ARG A 98 -17.56 -4.33 10.58
N LEU A 99 -16.79 -3.24 10.50
CA LEU A 99 -15.35 -3.29 10.24
C LEU A 99 -14.62 -4.08 11.33
N ASN A 100 -14.90 -3.79 12.60
CA ASN A 100 -14.28 -4.48 13.74
C ASN A 100 -14.55 -5.99 13.70
N ARG A 101 -15.78 -6.40 13.39
CA ARG A 101 -16.12 -7.82 13.24
C ARG A 101 -15.37 -8.48 12.09
N ALA A 102 -15.33 -7.84 10.92
CA ALA A 102 -14.63 -8.37 9.76
C ALA A 102 -13.11 -8.53 10.01
N LEU A 103 -12.49 -7.54 10.66
CA LEU A 103 -11.08 -7.58 11.03
C LEU A 103 -10.80 -8.68 12.06
N TYR A 104 -11.70 -8.89 13.03
CA TYR A 104 -11.56 -10.01 13.97
C TYR A 104 -11.53 -11.35 13.26
N ASP A 105 -12.50 -11.60 12.37
CA ASP A 105 -12.58 -12.85 11.60
C ASP A 105 -11.32 -13.03 10.72
N LEU A 106 -10.82 -11.96 10.09
CA LEU A 106 -9.59 -11.99 9.29
C LEU A 106 -8.34 -12.29 10.12
N ARG A 107 -8.23 -11.72 11.33
CA ARG A 107 -7.09 -12.00 12.24
C ARG A 107 -7.03 -13.47 12.63
N VAL A 108 -8.17 -14.07 12.97
CA VAL A 108 -8.24 -15.50 13.30
C VAL A 108 -7.72 -16.37 12.14
N VAL A 109 -8.10 -16.03 10.90
CA VAL A 109 -7.61 -16.75 9.72
C VAL A 109 -6.10 -16.53 9.53
N ALA A 110 -5.61 -15.30 9.68
CA ALA A 110 -4.19 -15.00 9.54
C ALA A 110 -3.34 -15.71 10.60
N GLU A 111 -3.78 -15.72 11.85
CA GLU A 111 -3.12 -16.44 12.95
C GLU A 111 -3.03 -17.94 12.65
N PHE A 112 -4.12 -18.55 12.17
CA PHE A 112 -4.11 -19.96 11.75
C PHE A 112 -3.07 -20.21 10.63
N LEU A 113 -3.10 -19.40 9.56
CA LEU A 113 -2.19 -19.56 8.42
C LEU A 113 -0.72 -19.32 8.80
N GLU A 114 -0.44 -18.39 9.72
CA GLU A 114 0.91 -18.11 10.20
C GLU A 114 1.41 -19.16 11.19
N SER A 115 0.51 -19.83 11.93
CA SER A 115 0.87 -20.93 12.84
C SER A 115 1.29 -22.21 12.12
N GLU A 116 0.74 -22.48 10.93
CA GLU A 116 1.07 -23.65 10.10
C GLU A 116 2.38 -23.48 9.29
N ASN A 117 2.92 -22.27 9.22
CA ASN A 117 4.12 -21.93 8.44
C ASN A 117 5.39 -21.75 9.31
N ASN A 118 5.35 -22.07 10.61
CA ASN A 118 6.51 -22.09 11.53
C ASN A 118 6.92 -23.52 11.86
#